data_AF-A0A7S4Q5L0-F1
#
_entry.id   AF-A0A7S4Q5L0-F1
#
_cell.length_a   1.000
_cell.length_b   1.000
_cell.length_c   1.000
_cell.angle_alpha   90.00
_cell.angle_beta   90.00
_cell.angle_gamma   90.00
#
_symmetry.space_group_name_H-M   'P 1'
#
loop_
_entity.id
_entity.type
_entity.pdbx_description
1 polymer ?
#
loop_
_entity_poly.entity_id
_entity_poly.type
_entity_poly.pdbx_seq_one_letter_code
_entity_poly.pdbx_strand_id
1 'polypeptide(L)'
;RLRGRLAQVFAEEAPFPPGVFRAARPLRQMGAKAEDVPALRWLVFGCGGVGGYFGARLAQQGQNVSFMARNQALAALKKFGVRIKSICGDVTVPPEKLGSLIDTGCLGQAASEPEEKRRRTEEVFEADVIMLGCKAWEAERCLRMCEPWCGPGTLVLPLQNGVEGFDKIRSIVTSWGKGRALAGCCNIVSAIQEPGMIRHWAANPPYVTFGEFEGEPVAKTLQVKAIFEACPGMAGHLEPGAMSKIWEKFAFICSTTGVQATSGPMVTQDVVAKTPEILQMWRSAMQEIIALARSYGMTYEDAWLENRVEMLRQAVGATTSCSRDIWAGRPSELDDLLGSVVRMGKEKGVPTPVIGTLYTALLSRERLARSEADLPIYPLMEGQKVMGTICNHQGQMLPAAFTKEQKRAEDYKKPEWYMCPMSSCILTGGQVEVPEGVQMAWEVELGVVISKACHQVPVDKAMDYVGGYVVVLDMTGKTLGFESMKYGFSWTRNKCQASFKPVGRFIKASEIKDPHALTMVCKVNGEVVTRDTTSILKFTIPEQVADASALTPLQRGDILLTGAGSLGELQIGDKVEGFIEGLEPQFTVSAEMTAAKHPSSL
;
A
#
# COMPACT_ATOMS: atom_id res chain seq x y z
N ARG A 1 -46.33 -18.03 2.14
CA ARG A 1 -46.27 -16.56 2.40
C ARG A 1 -45.02 -16.12 3.19
N LEU A 2 -43.87 -16.81 3.04
CA LEU A 2 -42.60 -16.46 3.72
C LEU A 2 -41.37 -16.80 2.84
N ARG A 3 -41.47 -16.52 1.53
CA ARG A 3 -40.35 -16.59 0.57
C ARG A 3 -40.07 -15.27 -0.15
N GLY A 4 -40.79 -14.19 0.20
CA GLY A 4 -40.70 -12.88 -0.47
C GLY A 4 -40.31 -11.72 0.46
N ARG A 5 -39.76 -11.98 1.66
CA ARG A 5 -39.40 -10.93 2.63
C ARG A 5 -37.96 -10.99 3.18
N LEU A 6 -37.12 -11.89 2.68
CA LEU A 6 -35.69 -11.99 3.06
C LEU A 6 -34.72 -11.43 1.99
N ALA A 7 -35.23 -11.03 0.82
CA ALA A 7 -34.42 -10.45 -0.26
C ALA A 7 -34.28 -8.91 -0.17
N GLN A 8 -34.72 -8.29 0.92
CA GLN A 8 -34.80 -6.83 1.04
C GLN A 8 -34.01 -6.24 2.23
N VAL A 9 -33.14 -7.02 2.88
CA VAL A 9 -32.38 -6.59 4.07
C VAL A 9 -30.85 -6.69 3.87
N PHE A 10 -30.34 -7.11 2.71
CA PHE A 10 -28.89 -7.23 2.44
C PHE A 10 -28.42 -6.46 1.19
N ALA A 11 -29.04 -5.33 0.89
CA ALA A 11 -28.65 -4.51 -0.25
C ALA A 11 -28.54 -3.03 0.12
N GLU A 12 -27.86 -2.68 1.23
CA GLU A 12 -27.57 -1.28 1.56
C GLU A 12 -26.55 -1.19 2.73
N GLU A 13 -25.25 -1.35 2.44
CA GLU A 13 -24.18 -0.76 3.29
C GLU A 13 -23.00 -0.26 2.43
N ALA A 14 -23.07 1.05 2.16
CA ALA A 14 -22.07 2.07 1.76
C ALA A 14 -20.98 1.78 0.70
N PRO A 15 -20.88 2.68 -0.30
CA PRO A 15 -19.83 3.69 -0.19
C PRO A 15 -20.32 5.12 -0.52
N PHE A 16 -20.11 6.04 0.42
CA PHE A 16 -20.26 7.51 0.33
C PHE A 16 -21.68 8.07 -0.01
N PRO A 17 -22.07 9.21 0.59
CA PRO A 17 -23.35 9.84 0.28
C PRO A 17 -23.36 10.37 -1.16
N PRO A 18 -24.43 10.15 -1.94
CA PRO A 18 -24.59 10.75 -3.26
C PRO A 18 -25.08 12.21 -3.13
N GLY A 19 -24.24 13.16 -3.57
CA GLY A 19 -24.54 14.59 -3.67
C GLY A 19 -23.33 15.41 -3.22
N VAL A 20 -22.73 16.31 -3.98
CA VAL A 20 -23.31 17.35 -4.83
C VAL A 20 -22.38 17.59 -6.03
N PHE A 21 -22.59 16.88 -7.13
CA PHE A 21 -22.16 17.36 -8.45
C PHE A 21 -23.31 17.06 -9.40
N ARG A 22 -24.10 18.10 -9.73
CA ARG A 22 -25.08 17.99 -10.81
C ARG A 22 -24.30 17.58 -12.06
N ALA A 23 -24.68 16.44 -12.63
CA ALA A 23 -24.22 16.03 -13.95
C ALA A 23 -24.49 17.19 -14.92
N ALA A 24 -23.42 17.81 -15.43
CA ALA A 24 -23.55 18.62 -16.64
C ALA A 24 -24.07 17.68 -17.74
N ARG A 25 -25.14 18.09 -18.43
CA ARG A 25 -25.62 17.39 -19.62
C ARG A 25 -24.44 17.15 -20.58
N PRO A 26 -24.39 16.01 -21.29
CA PRO A 26 -23.34 15.79 -22.27
C PRO A 26 -23.34 16.95 -23.26
N LEU A 27 -22.26 17.74 -23.26
CA LEU A 27 -22.01 18.72 -24.29
C LEU A 27 -21.96 17.95 -25.61
N ARG A 28 -22.89 18.29 -26.51
CA ARG A 28 -22.89 17.81 -27.88
C ARG A 28 -21.58 18.33 -28.51
N GLN A 29 -20.55 17.48 -28.56
CA GLN A 29 -19.29 17.81 -29.22
C GLN A 29 -19.59 18.03 -30.72
N MET A 30 -19.58 19.29 -31.15
CA MET A 30 -19.40 19.64 -32.55
C MET A 30 -17.90 19.88 -32.75
N GLY A 31 -17.22 18.89 -33.32
CA GLY A 31 -15.80 18.90 -33.68
C GLY A 31 -15.54 17.67 -34.55
N ALA A 32 -14.60 17.78 -35.49
CA ALA A 32 -14.34 16.81 -36.56
C ALA A 32 -14.37 15.33 -36.11
N LYS A 33 -14.84 14.44 -37.00
CA LYS A 33 -14.83 12.99 -36.73
C LYS A 33 -13.40 12.55 -36.45
N ALA A 34 -13.22 11.69 -35.44
CA ALA A 34 -11.93 11.19 -34.98
C ALA A 34 -11.13 10.39 -36.05
N GLU A 35 -11.74 10.11 -37.21
CA GLU A 35 -11.17 9.36 -38.33
C GLU A 35 -10.11 10.17 -39.13
N ASP A 36 -9.98 11.49 -38.89
CA ASP A 36 -9.13 12.39 -39.67
C ASP A 36 -7.76 12.71 -39.04
N VAL A 37 -7.45 12.25 -37.82
CA VAL A 37 -6.15 12.51 -37.15
C VAL A 37 -5.24 11.29 -37.28
N PRO A 38 -4.07 11.38 -37.96
CA PRO A 38 -3.16 10.26 -38.13
C PRO A 38 -2.72 9.68 -36.78
N ALA A 39 -2.74 8.34 -36.67
CA ALA A 39 -2.32 7.64 -35.46
C ALA A 39 -0.83 7.86 -35.18
N LEU A 40 -0.50 8.09 -33.91
CA LEU A 40 0.87 8.17 -33.41
C LEU A 40 1.30 6.84 -32.79
N ARG A 41 2.62 6.62 -32.77
CA ARG A 41 3.25 5.53 -32.00
C ARG A 41 3.56 6.01 -30.59
N TRP A 42 2.82 5.49 -29.61
CA TRP A 42 2.98 5.79 -28.20
C TRP A 42 3.79 4.70 -27.52
N LEU A 43 4.81 5.11 -26.76
CA LEU A 43 5.47 4.25 -25.80
C LEU A 43 5.11 4.70 -24.39
N VAL A 44 4.32 3.88 -23.69
CA VAL A 44 3.90 4.18 -22.31
C VAL A 44 4.80 3.44 -21.33
N PHE A 45 5.61 4.19 -20.60
CA PHE A 45 6.42 3.63 -19.53
C PHE A 45 5.60 3.52 -18.25
N GLY A 46 5.33 2.28 -17.82
CA GLY A 46 4.58 1.98 -16.61
C GLY A 46 3.08 1.88 -16.85
N CYS A 47 2.56 0.65 -16.85
CA CYS A 47 1.13 0.35 -16.87
C CYS A 47 0.51 0.44 -15.44
N GLY A 48 0.78 1.56 -14.76
CA GLY A 48 0.19 1.89 -13.46
C GLY A 48 -1.22 2.47 -13.57
N GLY A 49 -1.75 3.02 -12.47
CA GLY A 49 -3.06 3.69 -12.48
C GLY A 49 -3.15 4.86 -13.47
N VAL A 50 -2.06 5.61 -13.66
CA VAL A 50 -1.98 6.74 -14.59
C VAL A 50 -1.67 6.28 -16.01
N GLY A 51 -0.47 5.71 -16.23
CA GLY A 51 -0.03 5.33 -17.57
C GLY A 51 -0.92 4.28 -18.23
N GLY A 52 -1.40 3.30 -17.44
CA GLY A 52 -2.35 2.32 -17.95
C GLY A 52 -3.71 2.92 -18.32
N TYR A 53 -4.18 3.95 -17.61
CA TYR A 53 -5.48 4.57 -17.92
C TYR A 53 -5.40 5.33 -19.24
N PHE A 54 -4.46 6.28 -19.34
CA PHE A 54 -4.31 7.10 -20.54
C PHE A 54 -3.88 6.26 -21.74
N GLY A 55 -2.95 5.31 -21.55
CA GLY A 55 -2.54 4.38 -22.60
C GLY A 55 -3.69 3.52 -23.13
N ALA A 56 -4.57 3.01 -22.26
CA ALA A 56 -5.75 2.25 -22.69
C ALA A 56 -6.79 3.11 -23.42
N ARG A 57 -6.98 4.37 -23.03
CA ARG A 57 -7.86 5.31 -23.74
C ARG A 57 -7.36 5.63 -25.14
N LEU A 58 -6.05 5.83 -25.29
CA LEU A 58 -5.41 6.02 -26.58
C LEU A 58 -5.55 4.77 -27.47
N ALA A 59 -5.26 3.59 -26.92
CA ALA A 59 -5.38 2.34 -27.66
C ALA A 59 -6.84 2.01 -28.04
N GLN A 60 -7.81 2.35 -27.19
CA GLN A 60 -9.25 2.25 -27.48
C GLN A 60 -9.64 3.06 -28.73
N GLN A 61 -9.03 4.22 -28.94
CA GLN A 61 -9.29 5.09 -30.08
C GLN A 61 -8.55 4.65 -31.36
N GLY A 62 -7.68 3.64 -31.28
CA GLY A 62 -6.92 3.12 -32.44
C GLY A 62 -5.53 3.71 -32.59
N GLN A 63 -5.01 4.42 -31.60
CA GLN A 63 -3.59 4.80 -31.55
C GLN A 63 -2.71 3.55 -31.39
N ASN A 64 -1.48 3.58 -31.92
CA ASN A 64 -0.53 2.49 -31.75
C ASN A 64 0.17 2.62 -30.39
N VAL A 65 -0.28 1.89 -29.37
CA VAL A 65 0.20 2.01 -27.99
C VAL A 65 0.99 0.78 -27.57
N SER A 66 2.29 0.97 -27.36
CA SER A 66 3.20 0.00 -26.78
C SER A 66 3.40 0.28 -25.29
N PHE A 67 3.58 -0.77 -24.48
CA PHE A 67 3.77 -0.65 -23.03
C PHE A 67 5.10 -1.23 -22.59
N MET A 68 5.80 -0.50 -21.71
CA MET A 68 6.91 -1.02 -20.92
C MET A 68 6.41 -1.40 -19.52
N ALA A 69 6.54 -2.68 -19.17
CA ALA A 69 6.09 -3.24 -17.90
C ALA A 69 7.06 -4.34 -17.39
N ARG A 70 6.80 -4.90 -16.21
CA ARG A 70 7.55 -6.04 -15.65
C ARG A 70 6.64 -6.97 -14.85
N ASN A 71 7.13 -8.17 -14.56
CA ASN A 71 6.51 -9.11 -13.63
C ASN A 71 5.02 -9.37 -13.93
N GLN A 72 4.17 -9.39 -12.89
CA GLN A 72 2.74 -9.63 -12.99
C GLN A 72 2.01 -8.63 -13.90
N ALA A 73 2.46 -7.38 -13.98
CA ALA A 73 1.85 -6.39 -14.86
C ALA A 73 2.06 -6.75 -16.34
N LEU A 74 3.28 -7.16 -16.71
CA LEU A 74 3.58 -7.62 -18.07
C LEU A 74 2.83 -8.92 -18.40
N ALA A 75 2.80 -9.87 -17.46
CA ALA A 75 2.06 -11.12 -17.62
C ALA A 75 0.56 -10.87 -17.83
N ALA A 76 -0.02 -9.91 -17.11
CA ALA A 76 -1.41 -9.53 -17.26
C ALA A 76 -1.69 -8.83 -18.60
N LEU A 77 -0.82 -7.92 -19.05
CA LEU A 77 -0.94 -7.29 -20.38
C LEU A 77 -0.92 -8.32 -21.51
N LYS A 78 0.00 -9.30 -21.44
CA LYS A 78 0.08 -10.38 -22.45
C LYS A 78 -1.16 -11.27 -22.46
N LYS A 79 -1.77 -11.52 -21.29
CA LYS A 79 -2.90 -12.46 -21.14
C LYS A 79 -4.26 -11.82 -21.36
N PHE A 80 -4.46 -10.59 -20.87
CA PHE A 80 -5.77 -9.93 -20.78
C PHE A 80 -5.82 -8.57 -21.48
N GLY A 81 -4.67 -8.06 -21.94
CA GLY A 81 -4.54 -6.70 -22.42
C GLY A 81 -4.65 -5.70 -21.27
N VAL A 82 -5.17 -4.51 -21.55
CA VAL A 82 -5.39 -3.47 -20.53
C VAL A 82 -6.89 -3.20 -20.35
N ARG A 83 -7.33 -3.23 -19.09
CA ARG A 83 -8.73 -3.09 -18.71
C ARG A 83 -8.92 -1.91 -17.76
N ILE A 84 -10.01 -1.17 -17.93
CA ILE A 84 -10.41 -0.07 -17.05
C ILE A 84 -11.84 -0.31 -16.55
N LYS A 85 -12.03 -0.21 -15.23
CA LYS A 85 -13.31 0.04 -14.57
C LYS A 85 -13.41 1.53 -14.22
N SER A 86 -14.33 2.26 -14.84
CA SER A 86 -14.30 3.72 -14.80
C SER A 86 -15.68 4.37 -14.75
N ILE A 87 -15.79 5.44 -13.97
CA ILE A 87 -16.97 6.34 -13.96
C ILE A 87 -17.20 7.05 -15.31
N CYS A 88 -16.20 7.05 -16.20
CA CYS A 88 -16.28 7.54 -17.58
C CYS A 88 -16.44 6.38 -18.60
N GLY A 89 -17.08 5.28 -18.19
CA GLY A 89 -17.25 4.08 -19.00
C GLY A 89 -16.05 3.14 -18.97
N ASP A 90 -16.35 1.84 -18.95
CA ASP A 90 -15.38 0.76 -18.90
C ASP A 90 -14.66 0.58 -20.25
N VAL A 91 -13.42 0.07 -20.19
CA VAL A 91 -12.59 -0.18 -21.38
C VAL A 91 -11.95 -1.55 -21.25
N THR A 92 -11.86 -2.28 -22.36
CA THR A 92 -11.02 -3.46 -22.49
C THR A 92 -10.36 -3.39 -23.85
N VAL A 93 -9.03 -3.24 -23.84
CA VAL A 93 -8.20 -3.31 -25.04
C VAL A 93 -7.48 -4.65 -24.97
N PRO A 94 -7.83 -5.62 -25.83
CA PRO A 94 -7.23 -6.94 -25.80
C PRO A 94 -5.78 -6.89 -26.33
N PRO A 95 -4.92 -7.88 -26.00
CA PRO A 95 -3.50 -7.86 -26.33
C PRO A 95 -3.20 -7.61 -27.81
N GLU A 96 -4.01 -8.16 -28.72
CA GLU A 96 -3.84 -8.02 -30.17
C GLU A 96 -4.09 -6.62 -30.72
N LYS A 97 -4.67 -5.72 -29.91
CA LYS A 97 -4.83 -4.29 -30.24
C LYS A 97 -3.75 -3.40 -29.63
N LEU A 98 -2.84 -3.99 -28.86
CA LEU A 98 -1.68 -3.27 -28.32
C LEU A 98 -0.51 -3.39 -29.30
N GLY A 99 0.37 -2.40 -29.25
CA GLY A 99 1.69 -2.49 -29.86
C GLY A 99 2.62 -3.41 -29.06
N SER A 100 3.93 -3.19 -29.18
CA SER A 100 4.94 -4.03 -28.54
C SER A 100 4.83 -3.97 -27.00
N LEU A 101 4.93 -5.12 -26.34
CA LEU A 101 4.94 -5.26 -24.88
C LEU A 101 6.37 -5.57 -24.40
N ILE A 102 7.04 -4.53 -23.89
CA ILE A 102 8.47 -4.54 -23.60
C ILE A 102 8.72 -4.87 -22.12
N ASP A 103 9.64 -5.81 -21.87
CA ASP A 103 9.96 -6.28 -20.52
C ASP A 103 11.11 -5.49 -19.89
N THR A 104 10.76 -4.68 -18.91
CA THR A 104 11.73 -3.89 -18.14
C THR A 104 12.49 -4.71 -17.09
N GLY A 105 12.10 -5.95 -16.82
CA GLY A 105 12.82 -6.87 -15.91
C GLY A 105 14.20 -7.28 -16.44
N CYS A 106 14.39 -7.31 -17.76
CA CYS A 106 15.66 -7.61 -18.42
C CYS A 106 16.59 -6.39 -18.52
N LEU A 107 16.03 -5.19 -18.37
CA LEU A 107 16.74 -3.92 -18.53
C LEU A 107 17.20 -3.40 -17.15
N GLY A 108 18.38 -3.84 -16.72
CA GLY A 108 19.01 -3.36 -15.49
C GLY A 108 19.61 -4.40 -14.56
N GLN A 109 19.66 -5.69 -14.94
CA GLN A 109 20.56 -6.64 -14.26
C GLN A 109 22.01 -6.35 -14.66
N ALA A 110 22.89 -6.26 -13.67
CA ALA A 110 24.32 -6.03 -13.86
C ALA A 110 24.96 -7.19 -14.66
N ALA A 111 25.65 -6.82 -15.74
CA ALA A 111 26.85 -7.42 -16.35
C ALA A 111 27.01 -8.94 -16.60
N SER A 112 26.08 -9.85 -16.24
CA SER A 112 26.29 -11.30 -16.39
C SER A 112 25.74 -11.93 -17.67
N GLU A 113 24.87 -11.24 -18.43
CA GLU A 113 24.37 -11.74 -19.72
C GLU A 113 24.98 -10.99 -20.91
N PRO A 114 25.39 -11.70 -22.00
CA PRO A 114 25.97 -11.09 -23.19
C PRO A 114 25.02 -10.05 -23.83
N GLU A 115 25.57 -8.92 -24.29
CA GLU A 115 24.87 -7.83 -25.01
C GLU A 115 23.98 -8.32 -26.16
N GLU A 116 24.36 -9.43 -26.78
CA GLU A 116 23.66 -10.05 -27.91
C GLU A 116 22.33 -10.72 -27.53
N LYS A 117 22.14 -11.08 -26.24
CA LYS A 117 20.85 -11.53 -25.68
C LYS A 117 19.94 -10.35 -25.32
N ARG A 118 20.49 -9.23 -24.82
CA ARG A 118 19.74 -7.99 -24.56
C ARG A 118 19.10 -7.42 -25.83
N ARG A 119 19.78 -7.53 -26.97
CA ARG A 119 19.26 -7.06 -28.28
C ARG A 119 18.23 -8.00 -28.92
N ARG A 120 18.00 -9.20 -28.39
CA ARG A 120 17.32 -10.30 -29.12
C ARG A 120 15.82 -10.45 -28.87
N THR A 121 15.18 -9.57 -28.11
CA THR A 121 13.75 -9.73 -27.73
C THR A 121 12.89 -8.47 -27.83
N GLU A 122 13.39 -7.37 -28.38
CA GLU A 122 12.64 -6.10 -28.38
C GLU A 122 12.54 -5.55 -29.80
N GLU A 123 11.30 -5.47 -30.30
CA GLU A 123 10.98 -4.72 -31.51
C GLU A 123 11.25 -3.23 -31.24
N VAL A 124 12.39 -2.74 -31.70
CA VAL A 124 12.74 -1.33 -31.61
C VAL A 124 12.01 -0.59 -32.73
N PHE A 125 11.17 0.37 -32.34
CA PHE A 125 10.50 1.29 -33.24
C PHE A 125 10.73 2.72 -32.75
N GLU A 126 10.66 3.70 -33.66
CA GLU A 126 10.72 5.11 -33.28
C GLU A 126 9.38 5.54 -32.70
N ALA A 127 9.31 5.85 -31.41
CA ALA A 127 8.09 6.39 -30.81
C ALA A 127 7.86 7.83 -31.25
N ASP A 128 6.61 8.20 -31.51
CA ASP A 128 6.24 9.60 -31.68
C ASP A 128 6.10 10.32 -30.33
N VAL A 129 5.57 9.59 -29.34
CA VAL A 129 5.42 10.09 -27.97
C VAL A 129 5.84 9.01 -26.98
N ILE A 130 6.73 9.38 -26.06
CA ILE A 130 7.08 8.58 -24.88
C ILE A 130 6.35 9.19 -23.69
N MET A 131 5.40 8.47 -23.12
CA MET A 131 4.61 8.90 -21.96
C MET A 131 5.15 8.24 -20.69
N LEU A 132 5.52 9.06 -19.69
CA LEU A 132 6.03 8.54 -18.41
C LEU A 132 4.90 8.45 -17.38
N GLY A 133 4.45 7.22 -17.10
CA GLY A 133 3.44 6.89 -16.09
C GLY A 133 3.98 6.21 -14.82
N CYS A 134 5.30 6.22 -14.63
CA CYS A 134 5.98 5.73 -13.42
C CYS A 134 5.94 6.76 -12.29
N LYS A 135 6.36 6.38 -11.08
CA LYS A 135 6.50 7.30 -9.93
C LYS A 135 7.65 8.28 -10.16
N ALA A 136 7.58 9.48 -9.58
CA ALA A 136 8.58 10.53 -9.76
C ALA A 136 10.03 10.05 -9.50
N TRP A 137 10.28 9.33 -8.41
CA TRP A 137 11.61 8.79 -8.09
C TRP A 137 12.17 7.76 -9.10
N GLU A 138 11.32 7.12 -9.92
CA GLU A 138 11.76 6.18 -10.97
C GLU A 138 11.97 6.89 -12.32
N ALA A 139 11.45 8.11 -12.49
CA ALA A 139 11.34 8.79 -13.78
C ALA A 139 12.65 8.88 -14.55
N GLU A 140 13.74 9.26 -13.89
CA GLU A 140 15.06 9.35 -14.52
C GLU A 140 15.54 7.99 -15.05
N ARG A 141 15.50 6.95 -14.20
CA ARG A 141 15.91 5.60 -14.59
C ARG A 141 15.06 5.09 -15.74
N CYS A 142 13.73 5.25 -15.64
CA CYS A 142 12.78 4.84 -16.67
C CYS A 142 13.03 5.56 -17.98
N LEU A 143 13.26 6.87 -17.95
CA LEU A 143 13.51 7.67 -19.14
C LEU A 143 14.78 7.21 -19.87
N ARG A 144 15.88 6.96 -19.13
CA ARG A 144 17.13 6.45 -19.74
C ARG A 144 16.92 5.12 -20.47
N MET A 145 16.01 4.27 -19.99
CA MET A 145 15.66 3.01 -20.67
C MET A 145 14.89 3.22 -21.98
N CYS A 146 14.22 4.36 -22.15
CA CYS A 146 13.46 4.66 -23.37
C CYS A 146 14.32 5.17 -24.54
N GLU A 147 15.63 5.42 -24.32
CA GLU A 147 16.51 5.98 -25.35
C GLU A 147 16.49 5.24 -26.71
N PRO A 148 16.45 3.89 -26.76
CA PRO A 148 16.39 3.16 -28.04
C PRO A 148 15.14 3.46 -28.89
N TRP A 149 14.02 3.82 -28.27
CA TRP A 149 12.76 4.14 -28.95
C TRP A 149 12.59 5.63 -29.24
N CYS A 150 13.51 6.46 -28.80
CA CYS A 150 13.48 7.88 -29.15
C CYS A 150 14.04 8.05 -30.57
N GLY A 151 13.24 8.63 -31.47
CA GLY A 151 13.62 8.99 -32.84
C GLY A 151 13.58 10.51 -33.05
N PRO A 152 13.91 10.99 -34.27
CA PRO A 152 13.84 12.41 -34.59
C PRO A 152 12.43 12.99 -34.37
N GLY A 153 12.34 14.00 -33.51
CA GLY A 153 11.09 14.66 -33.17
C GLY A 153 10.16 13.86 -32.26
N THR A 154 10.66 12.85 -31.53
CA THR A 154 9.91 12.19 -30.44
C THR A 154 9.62 13.20 -29.33
N LEU A 155 8.37 13.23 -28.85
CA LEU A 155 7.99 14.00 -27.66
C LEU A 155 8.08 13.12 -26.41
N VAL A 156 8.66 13.63 -25.34
CA VAL A 156 8.65 12.99 -24.02
C VAL A 156 7.67 13.74 -23.13
N LEU A 157 6.58 13.06 -22.76
CA LEU A 157 5.47 13.59 -21.97
C LEU A 157 5.48 12.98 -20.56
N PRO A 158 6.08 13.65 -19.57
CA PRO A 158 5.94 13.26 -18.16
C PRO A 158 4.50 13.46 -17.67
N LEU A 159 4.02 12.55 -16.82
CA LEU A 159 2.73 12.68 -16.13
C LEU A 159 2.85 12.66 -14.60
N GLN A 160 4.08 12.63 -14.08
CA GLN A 160 4.38 12.55 -12.65
C GLN A 160 3.92 13.79 -11.88
N ASN A 161 3.77 13.64 -10.57
CA ASN A 161 3.67 14.79 -9.68
C ASN A 161 5.07 15.33 -9.37
N GLY A 162 5.17 16.59 -8.95
CA GLY A 162 6.44 17.23 -8.63
C GLY A 162 6.80 18.34 -9.63
N VAL A 163 7.88 19.06 -9.32
CA VAL A 163 8.43 20.16 -10.14
C VAL A 163 9.94 20.03 -10.38
N GLU A 164 10.67 19.37 -9.48
CA GLU A 164 12.13 19.25 -9.53
C GLU A 164 12.61 18.32 -10.67
N GLY A 165 11.82 17.30 -11.03
CA GLY A 165 12.23 16.30 -12.02
C GLY A 165 12.33 16.79 -13.47
N PHE A 166 11.71 17.93 -13.80
CA PHE A 166 11.60 18.39 -15.19
C PHE A 166 12.93 18.79 -15.80
N ASP A 167 13.83 19.45 -15.06
CA ASP A 167 15.14 19.86 -15.57
C ASP A 167 16.00 18.64 -15.93
N LYS A 168 15.94 17.58 -15.11
CA LYS A 168 16.62 16.32 -15.38
C LYS A 168 16.06 15.63 -16.62
N ILE A 169 14.73 15.56 -16.74
CA ILE A 169 14.07 15.01 -17.94
C ILE A 169 14.50 15.79 -19.18
N ARG A 170 14.45 17.12 -19.14
CA ARG A 170 14.86 17.99 -20.25
C ARG A 170 16.32 17.77 -20.62
N SER A 171 17.21 17.69 -19.64
CA SER A 171 18.63 17.44 -19.84
C SER A 171 18.89 16.09 -20.51
N ILE A 172 18.25 15.01 -20.03
CA ILE A 172 18.40 13.66 -20.60
C ILE A 172 17.91 13.63 -22.05
N VAL A 173 16.71 14.15 -22.31
CA VAL A 173 16.14 14.14 -23.67
C VAL A 173 16.97 14.99 -24.64
N THR A 174 17.50 16.12 -24.17
CA THR A 174 18.41 16.96 -24.97
C THR A 174 19.70 16.19 -25.29
N SER A 175 20.25 15.43 -24.34
CA SER A 175 21.48 14.67 -24.56
C SER A 175 21.35 13.57 -25.63
N TRP A 176 20.14 13.10 -25.91
CA TRP A 176 19.87 12.16 -27.00
C TRP A 176 19.94 12.79 -28.39
N GLY A 177 19.87 14.12 -28.51
CA GLY A 177 19.97 14.85 -29.78
C GLY A 177 18.82 14.63 -30.78
N LYS A 178 17.78 13.87 -30.41
CA LYS A 178 16.70 13.45 -31.32
C LYS A 178 15.29 13.71 -30.81
N GLY A 179 15.11 13.87 -29.49
CA GLY A 179 13.79 14.09 -28.87
C GLY A 179 13.60 15.50 -28.30
N ARG A 180 12.38 15.76 -27.79
CA ARG A 180 12.00 16.98 -27.07
C ARG A 180 11.18 16.63 -25.84
N ALA A 181 11.53 17.20 -24.69
CA ALA A 181 10.73 17.06 -23.48
C ALA A 181 9.62 18.11 -23.44
N LEU A 182 8.43 17.71 -22.99
CA LEU A 182 7.32 18.59 -22.68
C LEU A 182 7.22 18.81 -21.16
N ALA A 183 6.66 19.95 -20.78
CA ALA A 183 6.10 20.12 -19.44
C ALA A 183 4.73 19.43 -19.42
N GLY A 184 4.48 18.55 -18.46
CA GLY A 184 3.26 17.74 -18.44
C GLY A 184 2.90 17.23 -17.06
N CYS A 185 1.61 17.22 -16.74
CA CYS A 185 1.07 16.51 -15.59
C CYS A 185 -0.37 16.08 -15.86
N CYS A 186 -0.92 15.19 -15.03
CA CYS A 186 -2.30 14.73 -15.18
C CYS A 186 -3.15 14.98 -13.92
N ASN A 187 -4.46 15.14 -14.10
CA ASN A 187 -5.44 15.13 -13.03
C ASN A 187 -6.32 13.88 -13.16
N ILE A 188 -6.11 12.92 -12.27
CA ILE A 188 -6.80 11.63 -12.29
C ILE A 188 -6.81 11.02 -10.89
N VAL A 189 -7.88 10.29 -10.56
CA VAL A 189 -7.94 9.44 -9.37
C VAL A 189 -8.16 8.00 -9.80
N SER A 190 -7.06 7.25 -9.87
CA SER A 190 -7.05 5.86 -10.29
C SER A 190 -5.99 5.04 -9.55
N ALA A 191 -6.17 3.73 -9.55
CA ALA A 191 -5.21 2.76 -9.01
C ALA A 191 -5.33 1.43 -9.75
N ILE A 192 -4.28 0.61 -9.66
CA ILE A 192 -4.35 -0.80 -10.06
C ILE A 192 -5.30 -1.50 -9.08
N GLN A 193 -6.37 -2.11 -9.59
CA GLN A 193 -7.25 -2.95 -8.77
C GLN A 193 -6.68 -4.37 -8.65
N GLU A 194 -6.19 -4.90 -9.77
CA GLU A 194 -5.52 -6.19 -9.91
C GLU A 194 -4.61 -6.10 -11.15
N PRO A 195 -3.63 -7.01 -11.33
CA PRO A 195 -2.78 -7.01 -12.53
C PRO A 195 -3.60 -6.92 -13.84
N GLY A 196 -3.32 -5.88 -14.64
CA GLY A 196 -4.01 -5.61 -15.91
C GLY A 196 -5.41 -4.98 -15.79
N MET A 197 -5.85 -4.59 -14.59
CA MET A 197 -7.12 -3.86 -14.37
C MET A 197 -6.89 -2.58 -13.56
N ILE A 198 -7.40 -1.47 -14.09
CA ILE A 198 -7.31 -0.16 -13.48
C ILE A 198 -8.70 0.27 -13.03
N ARG A 199 -8.81 0.73 -11.78
CA ARG A 199 -10.03 1.36 -11.27
C ARG A 199 -9.86 2.87 -11.31
N HIS A 200 -10.85 3.58 -11.84
CA HIS A 200 -10.92 5.03 -11.92
C HIS A 200 -12.27 5.52 -11.38
N TRP A 201 -12.25 6.42 -10.39
CA TRP A 201 -13.46 6.74 -9.62
C TRP A 201 -13.69 8.21 -9.30
N ALA A 202 -12.80 9.12 -9.71
CA ALA A 202 -12.99 10.57 -9.57
C ALA A 202 -12.13 11.35 -10.58
N ALA A 203 -12.35 12.67 -10.68
CA ALA A 203 -11.90 13.54 -11.78
C ALA A 203 -12.55 13.16 -13.13
N ASN A 204 -13.75 13.69 -13.40
CA ASN A 204 -14.55 13.32 -14.57
C ASN A 204 -14.75 14.50 -15.55
N PRO A 205 -14.21 14.44 -16.78
CA PRO A 205 -13.23 13.46 -17.24
C PRO A 205 -11.84 13.73 -16.63
N PRO A 206 -10.98 12.71 -16.50
CA PRO A 206 -9.59 12.92 -16.14
C PRO A 206 -8.86 13.58 -17.31
N TYR A 207 -7.84 14.37 -17.02
CA TYR A 207 -7.17 15.16 -18.04
C TYR A 207 -5.65 15.21 -17.91
N VAL A 208 -4.99 15.52 -19.02
CA VAL A 208 -3.55 15.81 -19.09
C VAL A 208 -3.36 17.29 -19.43
N THR A 209 -2.64 18.02 -18.59
CA THR A 209 -2.16 19.37 -18.88
C THR A 209 -0.73 19.27 -19.38
N PHE A 210 -0.43 19.85 -20.54
CA PHE A 210 0.89 19.77 -21.14
C PHE A 210 1.21 20.99 -22.00
N GLY A 211 2.49 21.17 -22.32
CA GLY A 211 2.95 22.24 -23.19
C GLY A 211 4.47 22.24 -23.37
N GLU A 212 4.94 23.12 -24.24
CA GLU A 212 6.37 23.38 -24.39
C GLU A 212 6.91 24.07 -23.13
N PHE A 213 8.18 23.88 -22.82
CA PHE A 213 8.84 24.66 -21.78
C PHE A 213 8.99 26.13 -22.18
N GLU A 214 9.32 26.36 -23.45
CA GLU A 214 9.60 27.66 -24.05
C GLU A 214 9.16 27.63 -25.52
N GLY A 215 8.62 28.74 -26.01
CA GLY A 215 8.19 28.90 -27.41
C GLY A 215 6.81 28.32 -27.73
N GLU A 216 6.46 28.38 -29.01
CA GLU A 216 5.16 27.92 -29.52
C GLU A 216 5.12 26.38 -29.68
N PRO A 217 3.94 25.75 -29.48
CA PRO A 217 3.77 24.31 -29.69
C PRO A 217 4.17 23.86 -31.09
N VAL A 218 5.00 22.81 -31.18
CA VAL A 218 5.35 22.21 -32.47
C VAL A 218 4.16 21.42 -33.05
N ALA A 219 4.19 21.13 -34.35
CA ALA A 219 3.11 20.42 -35.04
C ALA A 219 2.72 19.08 -34.35
N LYS A 220 3.70 18.33 -33.86
CA LYS A 220 3.45 17.07 -33.13
C LYS A 220 2.75 17.31 -31.78
N THR A 221 3.04 18.41 -31.08
CA THR A 221 2.35 18.80 -29.84
C THR A 221 0.88 19.14 -30.11
N LEU A 222 0.59 19.82 -31.22
CA LEU A 222 -0.78 20.10 -31.67
C LEU A 222 -1.53 18.82 -32.07
N GLN A 223 -0.85 17.86 -32.70
CA GLN A 223 -1.42 16.55 -33.01
C GLN A 223 -1.78 15.77 -31.74
N VAL A 224 -0.92 15.80 -30.72
CA VAL A 224 -1.20 15.20 -29.41
C VAL A 224 -2.45 15.84 -28.77
N LYS A 225 -2.61 17.16 -28.83
CA LYS A 225 -3.82 17.86 -28.37
C LYS A 225 -5.07 17.33 -29.09
N ALA A 226 -5.04 17.25 -30.42
CA ALA A 226 -6.16 16.77 -31.20
C ALA A 226 -6.53 15.31 -30.87
N ILE A 227 -5.53 14.44 -30.65
CA ILE A 227 -5.74 13.05 -30.23
C ILE A 227 -6.40 13.00 -28.85
N PHE A 228 -5.92 13.78 -27.87
CA PHE A 228 -6.52 13.81 -26.53
C PHE A 228 -7.96 14.33 -26.55
N GLU A 229 -8.28 15.33 -27.37
CA GLU A 229 -9.64 15.86 -27.54
C GLU A 229 -10.59 14.83 -28.19
N ALA A 230 -10.07 13.98 -29.07
CA ALA A 230 -10.83 12.92 -29.73
C ALA A 230 -11.01 11.64 -28.87
N CYS A 231 -10.26 11.48 -27.78
CA CYS A 231 -10.31 10.28 -26.95
C CYS A 231 -11.48 10.31 -25.94
N PRO A 232 -12.47 9.41 -26.04
CA PRO A 232 -13.58 9.38 -25.10
C PRO A 232 -13.11 9.02 -23.69
N GLY A 233 -13.61 9.75 -22.69
CA GLY A 233 -13.31 9.49 -21.28
C GLY A 233 -11.99 10.06 -20.79
N MET A 234 -11.33 10.93 -21.56
CA MET A 234 -10.25 11.79 -21.09
C MET A 234 -10.31 13.17 -21.75
N ALA A 235 -9.48 14.12 -21.29
CA ALA A 235 -9.26 15.40 -21.96
C ALA A 235 -7.76 15.76 -22.00
N GLY A 236 -7.40 16.66 -22.90
CA GLY A 236 -6.07 17.24 -23.02
C GLY A 236 -6.14 18.77 -23.00
N HIS A 237 -5.31 19.40 -22.18
CA HIS A 237 -5.21 20.85 -22.07
C HIS A 237 -3.79 21.27 -22.46
N LEU A 238 -3.67 21.84 -23.66
CA LEU A 238 -2.43 22.45 -24.12
C LEU A 238 -2.36 23.86 -23.54
N GLU A 239 -1.41 24.09 -22.64
CA GLU A 239 -1.29 25.34 -21.88
C GLU A 239 0.00 26.09 -22.25
N PRO A 240 -0.11 27.33 -22.76
CA PRO A 240 1.02 28.24 -22.80
C PRO A 240 1.52 28.48 -21.37
N GLY A 241 2.80 28.19 -21.11
CA GLY A 241 3.33 28.25 -19.74
C GLY A 241 2.81 27.13 -18.84
N ALA A 242 2.71 25.90 -19.37
CA ALA A 242 2.28 24.71 -18.62
C ALA A 242 2.98 24.53 -17.26
N MET A 243 4.23 24.98 -17.12
CA MET A 243 4.94 24.97 -15.83
C MET A 243 4.20 25.73 -14.72
N SER A 244 3.54 26.86 -15.02
CA SER A 244 2.74 27.60 -14.03
C SER A 244 1.58 26.75 -13.50
N LYS A 245 0.87 26.04 -14.39
CA LYS A 245 -0.21 25.12 -14.00
C LYS A 245 0.28 23.90 -13.24
N ILE A 246 1.47 23.39 -13.58
CA ILE A 246 2.13 22.31 -12.84
C ILE A 246 2.50 22.79 -11.43
N TRP A 247 3.03 24.01 -11.28
CA TRP A 247 3.34 24.61 -9.99
C TRP A 247 2.10 24.85 -9.13
N GLU A 248 1.01 25.35 -9.72
CA GLU A 248 -0.29 25.48 -9.04
C GLU A 248 -0.77 24.13 -8.47
N LYS A 249 -0.75 23.09 -9.31
CA LYS A 249 -1.11 21.72 -8.90
C LYS A 249 -0.16 21.18 -7.82
N PHE A 250 1.14 21.40 -7.98
CA PHE A 250 2.18 20.97 -7.07
C PHE A 250 2.01 21.60 -5.68
N ALA A 251 1.77 22.90 -5.60
CA ALA A 251 1.52 23.61 -4.35
C ALA A 251 0.34 22.98 -3.59
N PHE A 252 -0.77 22.73 -4.29
CA PHE A 252 -1.94 22.10 -3.70
C PHE A 252 -1.67 20.67 -3.22
N ILE A 253 -1.05 19.82 -4.05
CA ILE A 253 -0.81 18.42 -3.70
C ILE A 253 0.23 18.29 -2.59
N CYS A 254 1.32 19.06 -2.64
CA CYS A 254 2.41 18.98 -1.68
C CYS A 254 1.96 19.43 -0.29
N SER A 255 1.32 20.59 -0.18
CA SER A 255 0.78 21.09 1.11
C SER A 255 -0.25 20.14 1.71
N THR A 256 -1.19 19.66 0.89
CA THR A 256 -2.24 18.72 1.32
C THR A 256 -1.64 17.39 1.72
N THR A 257 -0.66 16.87 0.98
CA THR A 257 0.05 15.62 1.31
C THR A 257 0.70 15.73 2.68
N GLY A 258 1.47 16.79 2.92
CA GLY A 258 2.19 17.01 4.16
C GLY A 258 1.24 17.01 5.36
N VAL A 259 0.22 17.86 5.31
CA VAL A 259 -0.76 18.01 6.40
C VAL A 259 -1.52 16.72 6.65
N GLN A 260 -2.12 16.12 5.60
CA GLN A 260 -2.90 14.89 5.76
C GLN A 260 -2.03 13.75 6.31
N ALA A 261 -0.87 13.51 5.70
CA ALA A 261 -0.01 12.39 6.07
C ALA A 261 0.45 12.47 7.54
N THR A 262 0.75 13.68 8.03
CA THR A 262 1.10 13.88 9.45
C THR A 262 -0.09 13.77 10.39
N SER A 263 -1.27 14.25 9.99
CA SER A 263 -2.45 14.25 10.86
C SER A 263 -3.18 12.90 10.93
N GLY A 264 -2.93 12.00 9.97
CA GLY A 264 -3.44 10.63 9.99
C GLY A 264 -4.65 10.40 9.05
N PRO A 265 -5.07 9.13 8.87
CA PRO A 265 -6.00 8.71 7.81
C PRO A 265 -7.42 9.27 7.95
N MET A 266 -7.80 9.79 9.12
CA MET A 266 -9.10 10.43 9.36
C MET A 266 -9.16 11.89 8.89
N VAL A 267 -8.02 12.48 8.52
CA VAL A 267 -7.94 13.89 8.09
C VAL A 267 -8.02 13.99 6.57
N THR A 268 -9.26 13.99 6.07
CA THR A 268 -9.59 14.20 4.65
C THR A 268 -9.49 15.69 4.27
N GLN A 269 -9.53 16.02 2.98
CA GLN A 269 -9.37 17.41 2.50
C GLN A 269 -10.43 18.35 3.07
N ASP A 270 -11.67 17.89 3.19
CA ASP A 270 -12.73 18.67 3.83
C ASP A 270 -12.52 18.82 5.34
N VAL A 271 -11.92 17.85 6.02
CA VAL A 271 -11.54 17.95 7.43
C VAL A 271 -10.42 18.95 7.62
N VAL A 272 -9.41 18.96 6.74
CA VAL A 272 -8.36 20.00 6.71
C VAL A 272 -9.00 21.39 6.68
N ALA A 273 -10.01 21.61 5.84
CA ALA A 273 -10.67 22.91 5.75
C ALA A 273 -11.64 23.26 6.89
N LYS A 274 -12.18 22.25 7.58
CA LYS A 274 -13.13 22.44 8.70
C LYS A 274 -12.42 22.61 10.05
N THR A 275 -11.18 22.19 10.19
CA THR A 275 -10.38 22.33 11.42
C THR A 275 -9.47 23.56 11.32
N PRO A 276 -9.74 24.66 12.04
CA PRO A 276 -9.02 25.94 11.88
C PRO A 276 -7.50 25.83 12.01
N GLU A 277 -7.01 25.08 13.00
CA GLU A 277 -5.59 24.92 13.28
C GLU A 277 -4.87 24.14 12.15
N ILE A 278 -5.53 23.10 11.63
CA ILE A 278 -5.02 22.30 10.51
C ILE A 278 -5.06 23.12 9.21
N LEU A 279 -6.14 23.87 8.98
CA LEU A 279 -6.23 24.78 7.84
C LEU A 279 -5.13 25.85 7.89
N GLN A 280 -4.83 26.38 9.07
CA GLN A 280 -3.75 27.36 9.24
C GLN A 280 -2.38 26.75 8.90
N MET A 281 -2.10 25.53 9.37
CA MET A 281 -0.90 24.79 8.99
C MET A 281 -0.81 24.56 7.48
N TRP A 282 -1.92 24.17 6.85
CA TRP A 282 -2.01 24.00 5.39
C TRP A 282 -1.77 25.31 4.64
N ARG A 283 -2.31 26.43 5.11
CA ARG A 283 -2.09 27.76 4.53
C ARG A 283 -0.63 28.18 4.60
N SER A 284 0.02 27.97 5.75
CA SER A 284 1.45 28.27 5.90
C SER A 284 2.30 27.40 4.97
N ALA A 285 2.00 26.10 4.86
CA ALA A 285 2.65 25.21 3.90
C ALA A 285 2.47 25.67 2.44
N MET A 286 1.25 26.09 2.06
CA MET A 286 0.97 26.65 0.73
C MET A 286 1.75 27.94 0.46
N GLN A 287 1.81 28.84 1.44
CA GLN A 287 2.53 30.11 1.32
C GLN A 287 4.03 29.91 1.11
N GLU A 288 4.65 28.95 1.80
CA GLU A 288 6.05 28.59 1.58
C GLU A 288 6.29 28.11 0.14
N ILE A 289 5.41 27.26 -0.39
CA ILE A 289 5.54 26.75 -1.75
C ILE A 289 5.28 27.86 -2.78
N ILE A 290 4.31 28.75 -2.55
CA ILE A 290 4.06 29.92 -3.42
C ILE A 290 5.26 30.86 -3.43
N ALA A 291 5.87 31.14 -2.27
CA ALA A 291 7.08 31.95 -2.17
C ALA A 291 8.24 31.32 -2.95
N LEU A 292 8.41 29.99 -2.83
CA LEU A 292 9.39 29.25 -3.62
C LEU A 292 9.08 29.33 -5.12
N ALA A 293 7.84 29.10 -5.54
CA ALA A 293 7.42 29.14 -6.95
C ALA A 293 7.66 30.52 -7.57
N ARG A 294 7.43 31.61 -6.82
CA ARG A 294 7.75 32.99 -7.26
C ARG A 294 9.25 33.19 -7.54
N SER A 295 10.14 32.54 -6.78
CA SER A 295 11.58 32.55 -7.06
C SER A 295 11.98 31.82 -8.35
N TYR A 296 11.08 30.99 -8.89
CA TYR A 296 11.19 30.33 -10.20
C TYR A 296 10.39 31.07 -11.29
N GLY A 297 9.89 32.29 -11.02
CA GLY A 297 9.19 33.12 -12.00
C GLY A 297 7.69 32.80 -12.15
N MET A 298 7.11 31.99 -11.27
CA MET A 298 5.69 31.65 -11.33
C MET A 298 4.82 32.74 -10.70
N THR A 299 3.68 33.02 -11.33
CA THR A 299 2.70 34.00 -10.86
C THR A 299 1.44 33.31 -10.31
N TYR A 300 0.90 33.84 -9.22
CA TYR A 300 -0.33 33.38 -8.61
C TYR A 300 -1.28 34.56 -8.43
N GLU A 301 -2.55 34.38 -8.77
CA GLU A 301 -3.59 35.35 -8.50
C GLU A 301 -3.85 35.46 -6.99
N ASP A 302 -4.19 36.66 -6.51
CA ASP A 302 -4.43 36.89 -5.07
C ASP A 302 -5.55 36.01 -4.50
N ALA A 303 -6.61 35.78 -5.28
CA ALA A 303 -7.75 34.95 -4.89
C ALA A 303 -7.45 33.44 -4.99
N TRP A 304 -6.32 33.02 -5.58
CA TRP A 304 -6.07 31.62 -5.90
C TRP A 304 -6.04 30.74 -4.63
N LEU A 305 -5.40 31.21 -3.55
CA LEU A 305 -5.32 30.48 -2.29
C LEU A 305 -6.70 30.26 -1.67
N GLU A 306 -7.56 31.28 -1.65
CA GLU A 306 -8.92 31.19 -1.11
C GLU A 306 -9.79 30.24 -1.94
N ASN A 307 -9.65 30.29 -3.26
CA ASN A 307 -10.32 29.34 -4.16
C ASN A 307 -9.90 27.89 -3.88
N ARG A 308 -8.64 27.65 -3.50
CA ARG A 308 -8.17 26.31 -3.10
C ARG A 308 -8.74 25.87 -1.74
N VAL A 309 -8.94 26.79 -0.80
CA VAL A 309 -9.60 26.47 0.48
C VAL A 309 -11.06 26.08 0.26
N GLU A 310 -11.78 26.78 -0.60
CA GLU A 310 -13.15 26.40 -0.94
C GLU A 310 -13.20 25.02 -1.62
N MET A 311 -12.23 24.73 -2.50
CA MET A 311 -12.10 23.39 -3.09
C MET A 311 -11.86 22.31 -2.02
N LEU A 312 -11.03 22.57 -1.01
CA LEU A 312 -10.85 21.63 0.11
C LEU A 312 -12.16 21.37 0.84
N ARG A 313 -12.94 22.43 1.16
CA ARG A 313 -14.23 22.30 1.87
C ARG A 313 -15.21 21.38 1.15
N GLN A 314 -15.20 21.41 -0.18
CA GLN A 314 -16.10 20.62 -1.03
C GLN A 314 -15.59 19.18 -1.27
N ALA A 315 -14.32 18.90 -1.03
CA ALA A 315 -13.68 17.62 -1.30
C ALA A 315 -13.92 16.59 -0.17
N VAL A 316 -15.20 16.26 0.06
CA VAL A 316 -15.62 15.34 1.13
C VAL A 316 -14.98 13.97 0.99
N GLY A 317 -14.27 13.53 2.03
CA GLY A 317 -13.63 12.21 2.04
C GLY A 317 -12.35 12.11 1.19
N ALA A 318 -11.93 13.19 0.52
CA ALA A 318 -10.83 13.15 -0.43
C ALA A 318 -9.46 13.12 0.27
N THR A 319 -8.51 12.41 -0.33
CA THR A 319 -7.13 12.27 0.15
C THR A 319 -6.16 12.32 -1.03
N THR A 320 -4.90 12.69 -0.78
CA THR A 320 -3.85 12.58 -1.81
C THR A 320 -3.36 11.13 -1.96
N SER A 321 -2.84 10.78 -3.15
CA SER A 321 -2.21 9.48 -3.39
C SER A 321 -1.02 9.22 -2.48
N CYS A 322 -0.17 10.23 -2.29
CA CYS A 322 1.02 10.12 -1.46
C CYS A 322 0.65 9.87 0.01
N SER A 323 -0.33 10.58 0.58
CA SER A 323 -0.80 10.32 1.95
C SER A 323 -1.32 8.88 2.12
N ARG A 324 -2.05 8.35 1.13
CA ARG A 324 -2.52 6.95 1.16
C ARG A 324 -1.37 5.93 1.11
N ASP A 325 -0.32 6.19 0.34
CA ASP A 325 0.86 5.33 0.30
C ASP A 325 1.60 5.36 1.65
N ILE A 326 1.77 6.54 2.25
CA ILE A 326 2.39 6.71 3.58
C ILE A 326 1.60 5.97 4.67
N TRP A 327 0.27 6.16 4.74
CA TRP A 327 -0.56 5.48 5.75
C TRP A 327 -0.59 3.97 5.57
N ALA A 328 -0.44 3.49 4.33
CA ALA A 328 -0.35 2.06 4.02
C ALA A 328 1.07 1.49 4.18
N GLY A 329 2.05 2.28 4.63
CA GLY A 329 3.43 1.84 4.79
C GLY A 329 4.12 1.45 3.48
N ARG A 330 3.69 2.01 2.34
CA ARG A 330 4.30 1.79 1.02
C ARG A 330 5.27 2.92 0.67
N PRO A 331 6.31 2.66 -0.15
CA PRO A 331 7.13 3.72 -0.71
C PRO A 331 6.26 4.79 -1.40
N SER A 332 6.53 6.06 -1.10
CA SER A 332 5.70 7.19 -1.49
C SER A 332 6.51 8.31 -2.17
N GLU A 333 5.81 9.30 -2.72
CA GLU A 333 6.43 10.47 -3.39
C GLU A 333 6.81 11.55 -2.36
N LEU A 334 7.00 11.18 -1.08
CA LEU A 334 7.29 12.12 0.01
C LEU A 334 8.51 12.99 -0.32
N ASP A 335 9.58 12.36 -0.83
CA ASP A 335 10.83 13.05 -1.15
C ASP A 335 10.73 13.90 -2.42
N ASP A 336 9.99 13.43 -3.44
CA ASP A 336 9.74 14.18 -4.69
C ASP A 336 8.74 15.33 -4.51
N LEU A 337 7.96 15.32 -3.43
CA LEU A 337 6.99 16.38 -3.09
C LEU A 337 7.54 17.32 -2.03
N LEU A 338 7.59 16.87 -0.77
CA LEU A 338 8.00 17.74 0.34
C LEU A 338 9.52 17.88 0.38
N GLY A 339 10.26 16.79 0.14
CA GLY A 339 11.72 16.81 0.13
C GLY A 339 12.26 17.78 -0.93
N SER A 340 11.62 17.84 -2.11
CA SER A 340 12.01 18.75 -3.18
C SER A 340 11.82 20.21 -2.77
N VAL A 341 10.73 20.57 -2.09
CA VAL A 341 10.53 21.94 -1.57
C VAL A 341 11.60 22.33 -0.58
N VAL A 342 12.01 21.41 0.32
CA VAL A 342 13.09 21.67 1.28
C VAL A 342 14.42 21.91 0.57
N ARG A 343 14.76 21.07 -0.42
CA ARG A 343 16.00 21.20 -1.19
C ARG A 343 16.02 22.47 -2.02
N MET A 344 14.98 22.70 -2.82
CA MET A 344 14.84 23.88 -3.69
C MET A 344 14.76 25.17 -2.87
N GLY A 345 14.10 25.15 -1.71
CA GLY A 345 14.05 26.27 -0.78
C GLY A 345 15.44 26.64 -0.26
N LYS A 346 16.23 25.64 0.16
CA LYS A 346 17.62 25.85 0.56
C LYS A 346 18.48 26.43 -0.57
N GLU A 347 18.32 25.93 -1.80
CA GLU A 347 19.03 26.43 -2.98
C GLU A 347 18.70 27.89 -3.30
N LYS A 348 17.41 28.26 -3.24
CA LYS A 348 16.93 29.63 -3.54
C LYS A 348 16.99 30.59 -2.35
N GLY A 349 17.40 30.14 -1.17
CA GLY A 349 17.35 30.92 0.06
C GLY A 349 15.94 31.26 0.53
N VAL A 350 14.94 30.46 0.15
CA VAL A 350 13.54 30.62 0.56
C VAL A 350 13.26 29.73 1.78
N PRO A 351 12.88 30.30 2.95
CA PRO A 351 12.56 29.50 4.13
C PRO A 351 11.35 28.60 3.91
N THR A 352 11.48 27.33 4.31
CA THR A 352 10.42 26.31 4.24
C THR A 352 10.21 25.56 5.57
N PRO A 353 10.07 26.26 6.73
CA PRO A 353 10.05 25.60 8.04
C PRO A 353 8.85 24.66 8.26
N VAL A 354 7.66 25.00 7.78
CA VAL A 354 6.47 24.15 7.92
C VAL A 354 6.63 22.90 7.06
N ILE A 355 6.95 23.06 5.77
CA ILE A 355 7.17 21.90 4.89
C ILE A 355 8.34 21.04 5.39
N GLY A 356 9.43 21.65 5.85
CA GLY A 356 10.58 20.94 6.42
C GLY A 356 10.23 20.12 7.66
N THR A 357 9.38 20.67 8.53
CA THR A 357 8.87 19.94 9.71
C THR A 357 7.99 18.76 9.30
N LEU A 358 7.04 18.98 8.38
CA LEU A 358 6.15 17.93 7.87
C LEU A 358 6.94 16.80 7.19
N TYR A 359 7.93 17.15 6.36
CA TYR A 359 8.82 16.19 5.70
C TYR A 359 9.59 15.34 6.73
N THR A 360 10.22 16.00 7.70
CA THR A 360 11.04 15.33 8.72
C THR A 360 10.21 14.39 9.59
N ALA A 361 8.99 14.79 9.97
CA ALA A 361 8.07 13.97 10.75
C ALA A 361 7.64 12.68 10.02
N LEU A 362 7.69 12.66 8.69
CA LEU A 362 7.28 11.53 7.86
C LEU A 362 8.47 10.66 7.41
N LEU A 363 9.70 11.13 7.55
CA LEU A 363 10.88 10.52 6.95
C LEU A 363 11.15 9.10 7.46
N SER A 364 10.96 8.83 8.76
CA SER A 364 11.15 7.49 9.31
C SER A 364 10.16 6.47 8.74
N ARG A 365 8.91 6.89 8.47
CA ARG A 365 7.90 6.03 7.83
C ARG A 365 8.28 5.70 6.39
N GLU A 366 8.77 6.69 5.64
CA GLU A 366 9.22 6.49 4.27
C GLU A 366 10.43 5.57 4.18
N ARG A 367 11.44 5.77 5.04
CA ARG A 367 12.63 4.90 5.09
C ARG A 367 12.29 3.47 5.46
N LEU A 368 11.35 3.27 6.39
CA LEU A 368 10.81 1.94 6.71
C LEU A 368 10.17 1.28 5.50
N ALA A 369 9.28 2.01 4.81
CA ALA A 369 8.59 1.51 3.64
C ALA A 369 9.54 1.12 2.50
N ARG A 370 10.67 1.83 2.37
CA ARG A 370 11.75 1.54 1.41
C ARG A 370 12.76 0.49 1.88
N SER A 371 12.63 -0.02 3.10
CA SER A 371 13.64 -0.89 3.74
C SER A 371 15.04 -0.26 3.82
N GLU A 372 15.10 1.08 3.91
CA GLU A 372 16.34 1.87 4.02
C GLU A 372 16.76 2.09 5.48
N ALA A 373 15.90 1.73 6.45
CA ALA A 373 16.20 1.84 7.87
C ALA A 373 15.89 0.51 8.58
N ASP A 374 16.88 0.04 9.34
CA ASP A 374 16.74 -1.08 10.28
C ASP A 374 16.15 -0.55 11.60
N LEU A 375 14.91 -0.07 11.56
CA LEU A 375 14.22 0.35 12.78
C LEU A 375 13.65 -0.87 13.51
N PRO A 376 13.65 -0.85 14.85
CA PRO A 376 13.02 -1.90 15.65
C PRO A 376 11.55 -2.07 15.26
N ILE A 377 11.08 -3.32 15.28
CA ILE A 377 9.65 -3.63 15.16
C ILE A 377 9.06 -3.59 16.57
N TYR A 378 7.95 -2.90 16.73
CA TYR A 378 7.14 -2.90 17.95
C TYR A 378 5.80 -3.59 17.65
N PRO A 379 5.71 -4.94 17.79
CA PRO A 379 4.55 -5.70 17.33
C PRO A 379 3.23 -5.20 17.93
N LEU A 380 3.21 -4.85 19.22
CA LEU A 380 2.01 -4.35 19.90
C LEU A 380 1.56 -2.95 19.46
N MET A 381 2.44 -2.17 18.83
CA MET A 381 2.14 -0.82 18.34
C MET A 381 1.86 -0.79 16.84
N GLU A 382 2.55 -1.64 16.08
CA GLU A 382 2.50 -1.67 14.61
C GLU A 382 1.52 -2.71 14.07
N GLY A 383 1.41 -3.85 14.76
CA GLY A 383 0.53 -4.95 14.36
C GLY A 383 -0.94 -4.57 14.42
N GLN A 384 -1.73 -5.24 13.58
CA GLN A 384 -3.19 -5.10 13.56
C GLN A 384 -3.89 -6.34 14.12
N LYS A 385 -3.23 -7.50 14.01
CA LYS A 385 -3.79 -8.78 14.42
C LYS A 385 -2.75 -9.78 14.88
N VAL A 386 -3.24 -10.71 15.70
CA VAL A 386 -2.59 -11.98 16.00
C VAL A 386 -3.39 -13.10 15.35
N MET A 387 -2.73 -14.01 14.64
CA MET A 387 -3.34 -15.23 14.13
C MET A 387 -2.65 -16.43 14.75
N GLY A 388 -3.39 -17.32 15.39
CA GLY A 388 -2.82 -18.54 15.96
C GLY A 388 -3.25 -19.78 15.19
N THR A 389 -2.30 -20.67 14.93
CA THR A 389 -2.56 -21.92 14.24
C THR A 389 -3.10 -22.95 15.22
N ILE A 390 -4.28 -23.48 14.91
CA ILE A 390 -4.97 -24.45 15.75
C ILE A 390 -4.26 -25.81 15.64
N CYS A 391 -3.86 -26.36 16.79
CA CYS A 391 -3.34 -27.73 16.92
C CYS A 391 -2.14 -28.05 16.00
N ASN A 392 -1.14 -27.16 15.96
CA ASN A 392 -0.02 -27.27 15.03
C ASN A 392 1.20 -28.03 15.57
N HIS A 393 1.03 -28.92 16.55
CA HIS A 393 2.13 -29.69 17.13
C HIS A 393 1.87 -31.19 17.00
N GLN A 394 2.85 -31.93 16.50
CA GLN A 394 2.73 -33.38 16.35
C GLN A 394 2.70 -34.03 17.74
N GLY A 395 1.66 -34.83 18.00
CA GLY A 395 1.49 -35.50 19.29
C GLY A 395 0.96 -34.61 20.42
N GLN A 396 0.45 -33.41 20.12
CA GLN A 396 -0.19 -32.54 21.11
C GLN A 396 -1.34 -33.27 21.82
N MET A 397 -1.33 -33.26 23.16
CA MET A 397 -2.42 -33.78 23.97
C MET A 397 -3.26 -32.61 24.48
N LEU A 398 -4.51 -32.49 24.01
CA LEU A 398 -5.44 -31.49 24.55
C LEU A 398 -6.24 -32.07 25.72
N PRO A 399 -6.75 -31.23 26.64
CA PRO A 399 -7.71 -31.65 27.66
C PRO A 399 -8.91 -32.36 27.06
N ALA A 400 -9.54 -33.26 27.83
CA ALA A 400 -10.68 -34.09 27.40
C ALA A 400 -11.83 -33.28 26.74
N ALA A 401 -12.03 -32.02 27.14
CA ALA A 401 -13.00 -31.10 26.56
C ALA A 401 -12.80 -30.83 25.06
N PHE A 402 -11.59 -31.02 24.51
CA PHE A 402 -11.23 -30.73 23.12
C PHE A 402 -10.93 -31.99 22.30
N THR A 403 -11.28 -33.19 22.80
CA THR A 403 -10.94 -34.47 22.15
C THR A 403 -11.52 -34.58 20.73
N LYS A 404 -12.68 -33.96 20.46
CA LYS A 404 -13.30 -33.98 19.11
C LYS A 404 -12.54 -33.07 18.15
N GLU A 405 -12.13 -31.91 18.63
CA GLU A 405 -11.35 -30.91 17.90
C GLU A 405 -9.95 -31.45 17.59
N GLN A 406 -9.30 -32.13 18.53
CA GLN A 406 -8.02 -32.80 18.33
C GLN A 406 -8.08 -33.83 17.20
N LYS A 407 -9.10 -34.70 17.20
CA LYS A 407 -9.31 -35.67 16.11
C LYS A 407 -9.52 -35.00 14.74
N ARG A 408 -10.24 -33.88 14.71
CA ARG A 408 -10.41 -33.10 13.46
C ARG A 408 -9.09 -32.49 13.01
N ALA A 409 -8.25 -32.06 13.94
CA ALA A 409 -6.97 -31.42 13.64
C ALA A 409 -5.93 -32.39 13.06
N GLU A 410 -5.97 -33.68 13.45
CA GLU A 410 -5.13 -34.72 12.84
C GLU A 410 -5.33 -34.79 11.32
N ASP A 411 -6.56 -34.61 10.85
CA ASP A 411 -6.93 -34.66 9.43
C ASP A 411 -6.59 -33.40 8.63
N TYR A 412 -6.23 -32.28 9.28
CA TYR A 412 -5.91 -31.03 8.60
C TYR A 412 -4.75 -31.21 7.62
N LYS A 413 -4.99 -30.81 6.36
CA LYS A 413 -3.99 -30.80 5.26
C LYS A 413 -3.33 -29.43 5.05
N LYS A 414 -3.82 -28.42 5.76
CA LYS A 414 -3.35 -27.04 5.76
C LYS A 414 -3.58 -26.43 7.15
N PRO A 415 -2.88 -25.33 7.51
CA PRO A 415 -3.13 -24.61 8.74
C PRO A 415 -4.61 -24.21 8.88
N GLU A 416 -5.14 -24.33 10.09
CA GLU A 416 -6.45 -23.77 10.47
C GLU A 416 -6.23 -22.69 11.52
N TRP A 417 -6.99 -21.60 11.43
CA TRP A 417 -6.64 -20.36 12.12
C TRP A 417 -7.75 -19.89 13.07
N TYR A 418 -7.33 -19.28 14.17
CA TYR A 418 -8.12 -18.26 14.84
C TYR A 418 -7.44 -16.90 14.69
N MET A 419 -8.20 -15.82 14.78
CA MET A 419 -7.68 -14.45 14.69
C MET A 419 -8.17 -13.63 15.88
N CYS A 420 -7.23 -12.93 16.53
CA CYS A 420 -7.50 -11.99 17.61
C CYS A 420 -7.05 -10.58 17.23
N PRO A 421 -7.78 -9.54 17.65
CA PRO A 421 -7.28 -8.17 17.53
C PRO A 421 -6.08 -7.94 18.47
N MET A 422 -5.20 -6.98 18.14
CA MET A 422 -4.08 -6.64 19.03
C MET A 422 -4.52 -6.15 20.41
N SER A 423 -5.76 -5.68 20.57
CA SER A 423 -6.33 -5.30 21.86
C SER A 423 -6.52 -6.48 22.85
N SER A 424 -6.40 -7.73 22.39
CA SER A 424 -6.31 -8.90 23.26
C SER A 424 -4.92 -9.07 23.89
N CYS A 425 -3.91 -8.34 23.40
CA CYS A 425 -2.54 -8.46 23.85
C CYS A 425 -2.21 -7.52 25.01
N ILE A 426 -1.33 -7.97 25.89
CA ILE A 426 -0.72 -7.15 26.95
C ILE A 426 0.79 -7.35 26.93
N LEU A 427 1.53 -6.37 27.46
CA LEU A 427 2.97 -6.50 27.65
C LEU A 427 3.28 -7.52 28.77
N THR A 428 4.44 -8.17 28.67
CA THR A 428 5.02 -8.98 29.76
C THR A 428 4.96 -8.25 31.11
N GLY A 429 4.65 -8.99 32.17
CA GLY A 429 4.38 -8.47 33.52
C GLY A 429 2.96 -7.93 33.72
N GLY A 430 2.11 -7.97 32.69
CA GLY A 430 0.71 -7.59 32.79
C GLY A 430 -0.17 -8.61 33.53
N GLN A 431 -1.43 -8.24 33.77
CA GLN A 431 -2.42 -9.08 34.41
C GLN A 431 -3.38 -9.67 33.38
N VAL A 432 -3.65 -10.97 33.49
CA VAL A 432 -4.70 -11.65 32.71
C VAL A 432 -5.97 -11.67 33.55
N GLU A 433 -6.99 -10.96 33.08
CA GLU A 433 -8.29 -10.88 33.74
C GLU A 433 -9.11 -12.13 33.43
N VAL A 434 -9.34 -12.94 34.47
CA VAL A 434 -10.12 -14.18 34.41
C VAL A 434 -11.58 -13.88 34.69
N PRO A 435 -12.51 -14.12 33.76
CA PRO A 435 -13.94 -13.95 34.02
C PRO A 435 -14.45 -14.93 35.08
N GLU A 436 -15.52 -14.57 35.77
CA GLU A 436 -16.09 -15.40 36.84
C GLU A 436 -16.50 -16.78 36.31
N GLY A 437 -16.13 -17.83 37.04
CA GLY A 437 -16.42 -19.22 36.67
C GLY A 437 -15.62 -19.76 35.47
N VAL A 438 -14.64 -19.01 34.96
CA VAL A 438 -13.81 -19.46 33.84
C VAL A 438 -12.61 -20.26 34.31
N GLN A 439 -12.45 -21.47 33.76
CA GLN A 439 -11.22 -22.24 33.91
C GLN A 439 -10.21 -21.81 32.86
N MET A 440 -9.02 -21.39 33.30
CA MET A 440 -7.97 -20.92 32.42
C MET A 440 -6.95 -22.00 32.11
N ALA A 441 -6.39 -21.92 30.91
CA ALA A 441 -5.25 -22.70 30.49
C ALA A 441 -4.21 -21.84 29.80
N TRP A 442 -2.94 -22.24 29.94
CA TRP A 442 -1.80 -21.61 29.30
C TRP A 442 -1.25 -22.48 28.18
N GLU A 443 -0.72 -21.83 27.16
CA GLU A 443 0.10 -22.40 26.09
C GLU A 443 1.27 -21.41 25.87
N VAL A 444 2.51 -21.91 25.80
CA VAL A 444 3.68 -21.07 25.49
C VAL A 444 4.00 -21.24 24.02
N GLU A 445 3.90 -20.17 23.25
CA GLU A 445 4.07 -20.20 21.80
C GLU A 445 5.18 -19.27 21.31
N LEU A 446 5.83 -19.71 20.22
CA LEU A 446 6.63 -18.82 19.40
C LEU A 446 5.68 -18.01 18.52
N GLY A 447 5.70 -16.69 18.68
CA GLY A 447 5.04 -15.76 17.77
C GLY A 447 6.02 -15.28 16.70
N VAL A 448 5.71 -15.55 15.43
CA VAL A 448 6.44 -15.04 14.27
C VAL A 448 5.93 -13.64 13.94
N VAL A 449 6.82 -12.66 13.92
CA VAL A 449 6.47 -11.26 13.65
C VAL A 449 6.77 -10.90 12.20
N ILE A 450 5.78 -10.37 11.50
CA ILE A 450 5.89 -9.99 10.09
C ILE A 450 6.66 -8.66 9.94
N SER A 451 7.62 -8.59 9.02
CA SER A 451 8.51 -7.43 8.84
C SER A 451 7.96 -6.35 7.92
N LYS A 452 7.10 -6.72 6.97
CA LYS A 452 6.54 -5.86 5.92
C LYS A 452 5.24 -6.43 5.39
N ALA A 453 4.39 -5.57 4.83
CA ALA A 453 3.10 -5.99 4.30
C ALA A 453 3.24 -7.05 3.20
N CYS A 454 2.40 -8.07 3.22
CA CYS A 454 2.42 -9.16 2.25
C CYS A 454 1.06 -9.84 2.06
N HIS A 455 0.86 -10.44 0.89
CA HIS A 455 -0.35 -11.17 0.53
C HIS A 455 -0.01 -12.22 -0.53
N GLN A 456 -0.56 -13.43 -0.40
CA GLN A 456 -0.32 -14.57 -1.30
C GLN A 456 1.18 -14.86 -1.52
N VAL A 457 1.94 -14.91 -0.42
CA VAL A 457 3.38 -15.17 -0.45
C VAL A 457 3.64 -16.66 -0.74
N PRO A 458 4.47 -17.01 -1.74
CA PRO A 458 4.93 -18.38 -1.94
C PRO A 458 5.76 -18.90 -0.77
N VAL A 459 5.67 -20.20 -0.47
CA VAL A 459 6.37 -20.84 0.67
C VAL A 459 7.88 -20.60 0.64
N ASP A 460 8.52 -20.66 -0.53
CA ASP A 460 9.96 -20.44 -0.71
C ASP A 460 10.41 -18.99 -0.45
N LYS A 461 9.46 -18.05 -0.39
CA LYS A 461 9.69 -16.62 -0.10
C LYS A 461 9.20 -16.20 1.28
N ALA A 462 8.54 -17.08 2.01
CA ALA A 462 7.90 -16.75 3.28
C ALA A 462 8.86 -16.16 4.32
N MET A 463 10.08 -16.71 4.43
CA MET A 463 11.08 -16.24 5.40
C MET A 463 11.57 -14.82 5.12
N ASP A 464 11.47 -14.32 3.88
CA ASP A 464 11.83 -12.93 3.51
C ASP A 464 10.89 -11.88 4.16
N TYR A 465 9.79 -12.34 4.76
CA TYR A 465 8.77 -11.54 5.44
C TYR A 465 8.79 -11.72 6.96
N VAL A 466 9.66 -12.57 7.50
CA VAL A 466 9.82 -12.74 8.95
C VAL A 466 10.81 -11.70 9.47
N GLY A 467 10.33 -10.80 10.34
CA GLY A 467 11.18 -9.79 10.99
C GLY A 467 11.89 -10.31 12.24
N GLY A 468 11.27 -11.29 12.90
CA GLY A 468 11.76 -11.85 14.14
C GLY A 468 10.66 -12.58 14.88
N TYR A 469 10.84 -12.70 16.20
CA TYR A 469 10.04 -13.56 17.04
C TYR A 469 9.69 -12.88 18.36
N VAL A 470 8.62 -13.35 18.98
CA VAL A 470 8.22 -13.05 20.37
C VAL A 470 7.84 -14.35 21.06
N VAL A 471 7.97 -14.41 22.38
CA VAL A 471 7.34 -15.46 23.18
C VAL A 471 5.96 -14.96 23.61
N VAL A 472 4.93 -15.77 23.39
CA VAL A 472 3.54 -15.41 23.72
C VAL A 472 2.97 -16.45 24.65
N LEU A 473 2.24 -15.99 25.66
CA LEU A 473 1.37 -16.86 26.44
C LEU A 473 -0.01 -16.85 25.78
N ASP A 474 -0.34 -17.90 25.03
CA ASP A 474 -1.64 -18.06 24.38
C ASP A 474 -2.66 -18.61 25.40
N MET A 475 -3.31 -17.69 26.13
CA MET A 475 -4.29 -18.07 27.14
C MET A 475 -5.59 -18.56 26.51
N THR A 476 -6.14 -19.62 27.10
CA THR A 476 -7.40 -20.25 26.69
C THR A 476 -8.36 -20.35 27.86
N GLY A 477 -9.51 -19.68 27.77
CA GLY A 477 -10.63 -19.91 28.70
C GLY A 477 -11.38 -21.17 28.28
N LYS A 478 -11.12 -22.29 28.96
CA LYS A 478 -11.63 -23.62 28.59
C LYS A 478 -13.14 -23.72 28.69
N THR A 479 -13.73 -23.04 29.67
CA THR A 479 -15.18 -23.05 29.89
C THR A 479 -15.92 -21.97 29.12
N LEU A 480 -15.18 -21.04 28.51
CA LEU A 480 -15.78 -20.08 27.59
C LEU A 480 -16.34 -20.84 26.37
N GLY A 481 -17.51 -20.41 25.93
CA GLY A 481 -18.13 -20.99 24.75
C GLY A 481 -18.78 -22.37 24.94
N PHE A 482 -18.78 -22.97 26.14
CA PHE A 482 -19.50 -24.24 26.38
C PHE A 482 -21.00 -24.13 26.06
N GLU A 483 -21.65 -23.04 26.44
CA GLU A 483 -23.04 -22.76 26.07
C GLU A 483 -23.24 -22.54 24.57
N SER A 484 -22.18 -22.12 23.88
CA SER A 484 -22.15 -21.89 22.43
C SER A 484 -21.90 -23.19 21.65
N MET A 485 -21.47 -24.29 22.28
CA MET A 485 -21.20 -25.56 21.58
C MET A 485 -22.41 -26.12 20.84
N LYS A 486 -23.64 -25.76 21.25
CA LYS A 486 -24.87 -26.07 20.50
C LYS A 486 -24.94 -25.39 19.12
N TYR A 487 -24.16 -24.34 18.90
CA TYR A 487 -24.05 -23.58 17.65
C TYR A 487 -22.68 -23.74 16.96
N GLY A 488 -21.78 -24.57 17.52
CA GLY A 488 -20.42 -24.75 17.04
C GLY A 488 -19.36 -24.14 17.96
N PHE A 489 -18.17 -24.71 17.92
CA PHE A 489 -17.03 -24.28 18.74
C PHE A 489 -16.46 -22.94 18.24
N SER A 490 -16.13 -22.01 19.14
CA SER A 490 -15.62 -20.68 18.80
C SER A 490 -14.26 -20.42 19.45
N TRP A 491 -13.19 -20.48 18.65
CA TRP A 491 -11.84 -20.15 19.10
C TRP A 491 -11.72 -18.69 19.54
N THR A 492 -12.41 -17.76 18.88
CA THR A 492 -12.40 -16.34 19.23
C THR A 492 -12.90 -16.09 20.65
N ARG A 493 -13.99 -16.74 21.08
CA ARG A 493 -14.50 -16.57 22.45
C ARG A 493 -13.51 -17.07 23.51
N ASN A 494 -12.74 -18.10 23.18
CA ASN A 494 -11.91 -18.81 24.14
C ASN A 494 -10.48 -18.24 24.22
N LYS A 495 -9.97 -17.70 23.12
CA LYS A 495 -8.59 -17.22 22.99
C LYS A 495 -8.46 -15.71 22.83
N CYS A 496 -9.51 -14.98 22.43
CA CYS A 496 -9.39 -13.56 22.06
C CYS A 496 -10.03 -12.58 23.04
N GLN A 497 -10.23 -12.97 24.31
CA GLN A 497 -10.63 -12.02 25.35
C GLN A 497 -9.56 -10.94 25.55
N ALA A 498 -9.94 -9.83 26.16
CA ALA A 498 -8.96 -8.84 26.61
C ALA A 498 -7.94 -9.52 27.53
N SER A 499 -6.66 -9.12 27.44
CA SER A 499 -5.53 -9.65 28.22
C SER A 499 -5.07 -11.09 27.95
N PHE A 500 -5.74 -11.88 27.09
CA PHE A 500 -5.42 -13.30 26.88
C PHE A 500 -4.15 -13.57 26.05
N LYS A 501 -3.42 -12.54 25.66
CA LYS A 501 -2.15 -12.66 24.92
C LYS A 501 -1.05 -11.82 25.59
N PRO A 502 -0.49 -12.22 26.74
CA PRO A 502 0.76 -11.67 27.20
C PRO A 502 1.86 -11.90 26.15
N VAL A 503 2.52 -10.83 25.71
CA VAL A 503 3.57 -10.86 24.68
C VAL A 503 4.90 -10.40 25.27
N GLY A 504 5.94 -11.20 25.04
CA GLY A 504 7.32 -10.91 25.41
C GLY A 504 7.98 -9.85 24.53
N ARG A 505 9.25 -9.59 24.79
CA ARG A 505 10.04 -8.65 23.98
C ARG A 505 10.34 -9.24 22.60
N PHE A 506 10.37 -8.37 21.60
CA PHE A 506 10.74 -8.73 20.23
C PHE A 506 12.21 -9.13 20.13
N ILE A 507 12.46 -10.27 19.49
CA ILE A 507 13.76 -10.85 19.17
C ILE A 507 13.97 -10.70 17.67
N LYS A 508 15.04 -10.08 17.21
CA LYS A 508 15.28 -9.94 15.77
C LYS A 508 15.56 -11.31 15.14
N ALA A 509 15.12 -11.52 13.90
CA ALA A 509 15.32 -12.81 13.22
C ALA A 509 16.80 -13.23 13.17
N SER A 510 17.73 -12.28 13.03
CA SER A 510 19.18 -12.53 13.03
C SER A 510 19.75 -13.02 14.36
N GLU A 511 19.03 -12.86 15.47
CA GLU A 511 19.44 -13.34 16.80
C GLU A 511 19.05 -14.80 17.04
N ILE A 512 18.21 -15.39 16.18
CA ILE A 512 17.79 -16.79 16.24
C ILE A 512 18.47 -17.58 15.12
N LYS A 513 19.25 -18.59 15.49
CA LYS A 513 19.96 -19.45 14.53
C LYS A 513 19.01 -20.35 13.73
N ASP A 514 18.11 -21.04 14.43
CA ASP A 514 17.12 -21.94 13.82
C ASP A 514 15.80 -21.84 14.61
N PRO A 515 14.75 -21.20 14.04
CA PRO A 515 13.47 -21.03 14.71
C PRO A 515 12.67 -22.35 14.81
N HIS A 516 13.05 -23.39 14.06
CA HIS A 516 12.45 -24.73 14.11
C HIS A 516 13.20 -25.67 15.05
N ALA A 517 14.15 -25.18 15.85
CA ALA A 517 14.89 -25.99 16.83
C ALA A 517 15.03 -25.27 18.18
N LEU A 518 13.99 -24.52 18.59
CA LEU A 518 13.97 -23.81 19.87
C LEU A 518 13.36 -24.68 20.96
N THR A 519 13.89 -24.57 22.18
CA THR A 519 13.29 -25.15 23.39
C THR A 519 12.42 -24.10 24.07
N MET A 520 11.10 -24.33 24.11
CA MET A 520 10.12 -23.47 24.76
C MET A 520 9.85 -23.99 26.16
N VAL A 521 9.91 -23.14 27.17
CA VAL A 521 9.76 -23.54 28.57
C VAL A 521 8.65 -22.73 29.22
N CYS A 522 7.84 -23.40 30.04
CA CYS A 522 6.82 -22.78 30.87
C CYS A 522 7.12 -22.99 32.35
N LYS A 523 6.96 -21.92 33.15
CA LYS A 523 6.93 -21.98 34.61
C LYS A 523 5.59 -21.49 35.14
N VAL A 524 5.07 -22.17 36.15
CA VAL A 524 3.94 -21.68 36.96
C VAL A 524 4.39 -21.60 38.40
N ASN A 525 4.23 -20.43 39.03
CA ASN A 525 4.66 -20.14 40.40
C ASN A 525 6.13 -20.50 40.68
N GLY A 526 6.99 -20.34 39.66
CA GLY A 526 8.42 -20.61 39.73
C GLY A 526 8.84 -22.05 39.38
N GLU A 527 7.90 -22.99 39.29
CA GLU A 527 8.17 -24.39 38.94
C GLU A 527 8.06 -24.62 37.44
N VAL A 528 9.02 -25.34 36.86
CA VAL A 528 8.97 -25.71 35.43
C VAL A 528 7.92 -26.79 35.24
N VAL A 529 6.84 -26.45 34.54
CA VAL A 529 5.72 -27.37 34.27
C VAL A 529 5.84 -28.06 32.92
N THR A 530 6.54 -27.45 31.96
CA THR A 530 6.74 -28.00 30.61
C THR A 530 8.05 -27.53 30.00
N ARG A 531 8.63 -28.41 29.16
CA ARG A 531 9.64 -28.09 28.15
C ARG A 531 9.23 -28.72 26.81
N ASP A 532 8.93 -27.89 25.81
CA ASP A 532 8.54 -28.28 24.45
C ASP A 532 9.58 -27.83 23.42
N THR A 533 9.46 -28.27 22.17
CA THR A 533 10.37 -27.87 21.07
C THR A 533 9.63 -27.46 19.81
N THR A 534 10.12 -26.43 19.12
CA THR A 534 9.54 -26.00 17.82
C THR A 534 9.86 -26.95 16.65
N SER A 535 10.65 -28.01 16.88
CA SER A 535 11.02 -29.00 15.85
C SER A 535 9.90 -29.96 15.45
N ILE A 536 8.84 -30.05 16.26
CA ILE A 536 7.71 -30.95 16.02
C ILE A 536 6.45 -30.21 15.58
N LEU A 537 6.61 -29.01 15.02
CA LEU A 537 5.52 -28.30 14.33
C LEU A 537 5.00 -29.12 13.15
N LYS A 538 3.68 -29.29 13.05
CA LYS A 538 3.03 -30.01 11.95
C LYS A 538 3.15 -29.25 10.62
N PHE A 539 2.91 -27.94 10.66
CA PHE A 539 3.14 -27.00 9.57
C PHE A 539 4.26 -26.04 9.96
N THR A 540 5.27 -25.95 9.11
CA THR A 540 6.45 -25.11 9.31
C THR A 540 6.11 -23.62 9.26
N ILE A 541 6.96 -22.76 9.82
CA ILE A 541 6.81 -21.29 9.73
C ILE A 541 6.59 -20.81 8.28
N PRO A 542 7.37 -21.26 7.26
CA PRO A 542 7.11 -20.89 5.86
C PRO A 542 5.72 -21.24 5.35
N GLU A 543 5.22 -22.44 5.67
CA GLU A 543 3.88 -22.89 5.27
C GLU A 543 2.79 -22.06 5.93
N GLN A 544 2.96 -21.75 7.22
CA GLN A 544 2.04 -20.92 7.99
C GLN A 544 1.96 -19.49 7.45
N VAL A 545 3.10 -18.85 7.17
CA VAL A 545 3.14 -17.50 6.57
C VAL A 545 2.49 -17.49 5.18
N ALA A 546 2.79 -18.48 4.35
CA ALA A 546 2.21 -18.60 3.02
C ALA A 546 0.68 -18.73 3.08
N ASP A 547 0.17 -19.66 3.89
CA ASP A 547 -1.26 -19.92 4.05
C ASP A 547 -2.00 -18.73 4.69
N ALA A 548 -1.47 -18.16 5.78
CA ALA A 548 -2.05 -16.98 6.43
C ALA A 548 -2.13 -15.79 5.48
N SER A 549 -1.05 -15.53 4.73
CA SER A 549 -1.00 -14.42 3.77
C SER A 549 -1.94 -14.62 2.57
N ALA A 550 -2.30 -15.86 2.24
CA ALA A 550 -3.29 -16.17 1.21
C ALA A 550 -4.72 -15.95 1.73
N LEU A 551 -4.96 -16.22 3.01
CA LEU A 551 -6.25 -16.00 3.67
C LEU A 551 -6.55 -14.51 3.89
N THR A 552 -5.56 -13.74 4.36
CA THR A 552 -5.69 -12.30 4.63
C THR A 552 -4.36 -11.57 4.44
N PRO A 553 -4.33 -10.32 3.96
CA PRO A 553 -3.09 -9.55 3.91
C PRO A 553 -2.47 -9.39 5.30
N LEU A 554 -1.19 -9.72 5.44
CA LEU A 554 -0.42 -9.51 6.66
C LEU A 554 0.27 -8.15 6.62
N GLN A 555 0.40 -7.51 7.77
CA GLN A 555 1.03 -6.21 7.96
C GLN A 555 2.28 -6.33 8.83
N ARG A 556 3.17 -5.34 8.75
CA ARG A 556 4.33 -5.26 9.65
C ARG A 556 3.85 -5.25 11.10
N GLY A 557 4.47 -6.06 11.95
CA GLY A 557 4.12 -6.19 13.36
C GLY A 557 2.98 -7.18 13.66
N ASP A 558 2.25 -7.67 12.65
CA ASP A 558 1.31 -8.78 12.86
C ASP A 558 2.07 -10.01 13.39
N ILE A 559 1.40 -10.78 14.24
CA ILE A 559 2.00 -11.93 14.93
C ILE A 559 1.29 -13.21 14.48
N LEU A 560 2.04 -14.22 14.03
CA LEU A 560 1.55 -15.58 13.79
C LEU A 560 2.02 -16.49 14.93
N LEU A 561 1.09 -17.02 15.72
CA LEU A 561 1.41 -17.98 16.78
C LEU A 561 1.51 -19.38 16.17
N THR A 562 2.66 -20.02 16.36
CA THR A 562 3.01 -21.23 15.61
C THR A 562 2.34 -22.50 16.12
N GLY A 563 1.65 -22.46 17.25
CA GLY A 563 1.14 -23.60 18.00
C GLY A 563 2.06 -24.00 19.16
N ALA A 564 1.46 -24.56 20.22
CA ALA A 564 2.14 -25.11 21.40
C ALA A 564 2.08 -26.64 21.45
N GLY A 565 3.04 -27.27 22.14
CA GLY A 565 3.06 -28.71 22.37
C GLY A 565 2.30 -29.18 23.60
N SER A 566 2.19 -28.31 24.60
CA SER A 566 1.58 -28.59 25.88
C SER A 566 0.57 -27.52 26.27
N LEU A 567 -0.41 -27.95 27.07
CA LEU A 567 -1.42 -27.10 27.68
C LEU A 567 -1.54 -27.47 29.15
N GLY A 568 -1.50 -26.48 30.05
CA GLY A 568 -1.71 -26.66 31.49
C GLY A 568 -2.80 -25.73 32.04
N GLU A 569 -3.32 -26.03 33.22
CA GLU A 569 -4.36 -25.22 33.87
C GLU A 569 -3.76 -24.11 34.74
N LEU A 570 -4.51 -23.01 34.92
CA LEU A 570 -4.19 -21.90 35.82
C LEU A 570 -5.37 -21.57 36.73
N GLN A 571 -5.04 -21.07 37.91
CA GLN A 571 -5.96 -20.49 38.89
C GLN A 571 -5.70 -18.99 39.06
N ILE A 572 -6.70 -18.28 39.61
CA ILE A 572 -6.53 -16.89 40.02
C ILE A 572 -5.42 -16.81 41.08
N GLY A 573 -4.50 -15.87 40.91
CA GLY A 573 -3.29 -15.71 41.73
C GLY A 573 -2.05 -16.41 41.18
N ASP A 574 -2.19 -17.31 40.20
CA ASP A 574 -1.04 -17.95 39.58
C ASP A 574 -0.22 -16.95 38.76
N LYS A 575 1.10 -17.04 38.91
CA LYS A 575 2.06 -16.37 38.04
C LYS A 575 2.60 -17.38 37.04
N VAL A 576 2.50 -17.05 35.76
CA VAL A 576 2.99 -17.87 34.64
C VAL A 576 4.11 -17.15 33.90
N GLU A 577 5.14 -17.88 33.51
CA GLU A 577 6.29 -17.38 32.76
C GLU A 577 6.59 -18.31 31.58
N GLY A 578 6.78 -17.74 30.40
CA GLY A 578 7.17 -18.45 29.18
C GLY A 578 8.48 -17.88 28.65
N PHE A 579 9.37 -18.73 28.16
CA PHE A 579 10.63 -18.29 27.57
C PHE A 579 11.24 -19.32 26.63
N ILE A 580 12.20 -18.86 25.82
CA ILE A 580 13.09 -19.71 25.03
C ILE A 580 14.35 -19.96 25.88
N GLU A 581 14.75 -21.22 26.01
CA GLU A 581 15.95 -21.59 26.77
C GLU A 581 17.21 -20.94 26.19
N GLY A 582 17.98 -20.26 27.05
CA GLY A 582 19.20 -19.53 26.69
C GLY A 582 18.97 -18.05 26.35
N LEU A 583 17.73 -17.56 26.37
CA LEU A 583 17.36 -16.16 26.08
C LEU A 583 16.75 -15.43 27.29
N GLU A 584 16.73 -16.07 28.45
CA GLU A 584 16.28 -15.52 29.72
C GLU A 584 17.36 -14.60 30.35
N PRO A 585 16.96 -13.66 31.22
CA PRO A 585 15.58 -13.22 31.49
C PRO A 585 15.08 -12.20 30.46
N GLN A 586 15.91 -11.79 29.52
CA GLN A 586 15.64 -10.66 28.63
C GLN A 586 14.37 -10.84 27.80
N PHE A 587 14.11 -12.05 27.32
CA PHE A 587 12.97 -12.36 26.44
C PHE A 587 11.87 -13.19 27.14
N THR A 588 11.90 -13.26 28.46
CA THR A 588 10.85 -13.93 29.24
C THR A 588 9.55 -13.13 29.18
N VAL A 589 8.46 -13.81 28.82
CA VAL A 589 7.10 -13.29 29.00
C VAL A 589 6.56 -13.77 30.33
N SER A 590 5.94 -12.89 31.11
CA SER A 590 5.27 -13.25 32.35
C SER A 590 3.90 -12.62 32.44
N ALA A 591 3.01 -13.24 33.20
CA ALA A 591 1.71 -12.69 33.55
C ALA A 591 1.20 -13.25 34.88
N GLU A 592 0.28 -12.53 35.50
CA GLU A 592 -0.42 -12.93 36.72
C GLU A 592 -1.92 -13.05 36.46
N MET A 593 -2.55 -14.12 36.94
CA MET A 593 -3.99 -14.32 36.79
C MET A 593 -4.73 -13.52 37.86
N THR A 594 -5.64 -12.63 37.45
CA THR A 594 -6.46 -11.85 38.38
C THR A 594 -7.95 -12.02 38.09
N ALA A 595 -8.78 -11.87 39.10
CA ALA A 595 -10.23 -11.81 38.87
C ALA A 595 -10.58 -10.56 38.03
N ALA A 596 -11.44 -10.72 37.02
CA ALA A 596 -11.92 -9.59 36.23
C ALA A 596 -12.59 -8.53 37.14
N LYS A 597 -12.24 -7.25 36.96
CA LYS A 597 -12.69 -6.14 37.82
C LYS A 597 -14.17 -5.80 37.66
N HIS A 598 -14.75 -6.17 36.52
CA HIS A 598 -16.17 -6.04 36.26
C HIS A 598 -16.73 -7.43 35.98
N PRO A 599 -17.87 -7.82 36.56
CA PRO A 599 -18.58 -9.00 36.10
C PRO A 599 -18.97 -8.71 34.66
N SER A 600 -18.22 -9.26 33.71
CA SER A 600 -18.64 -9.28 32.33
C SER A 600 -20.00 -9.95 32.32
N SER A 601 -21.03 -9.25 31.86
CA SER A 601 -22.30 -9.86 31.48
C SER A 601 -22.03 -10.78 30.28
N LEU A 602 -21.44 -11.94 30.54
CA LEU A 602 -21.21 -12.99 29.56
C LEU A 602 -22.49 -13.80 29.38
#